data_AF-A0AAW9RL74-F1
#
_entry.id   AF-A0AAW9RL74-F1
#
_cell.length_a   1.000
_cell.length_b   1.000
_cell.length_c   1.000
_cell.angle_alpha   90.00
_cell.angle_beta   90.00
_cell.angle_gamma   90.00
#
_symmetry.space_group_name_H-M   'P 1'
#
loop_
_entity.id
_entity.type
_entity.pdbx_description
1 polymer ?
#
loop_
_entity_poly.entity_id
_entity_poly.type
_entity_poly.pdbx_seq_one_letter_code
_entity_poly.pdbx_strand_id
1 'polypeptide(L)'
;MLSGKDTKIRVRILVKAFPQRSKKYEETVCCAGVCEETRKLLRLYPIRFRRLTDDQRFTRYDAVELVVTKASSDPRPESYRVSEDSIRVLERAKDAKFPTEKKVSLWKPFIYSGLDELHELQSSAGTSLGIIRPSSVRFRYKLYEPNDSESQGVLQEQGLMFEEPLKALERPRYLFYFDFVSDGKEHSCQIQDWEVQQAFRAYVRRYNGEGKALEKLAQEYGENIPKANLHFVMGTMKARPYQFILIGVLRAQVSPEEVLEQMSLLQ
;
A
#
# COMPACT_ATOMS: atom_id res chain seq x y z
N MET A 1 -16.15 -8.38 -15.89
CA MET A 1 -16.28 -7.36 -14.84
C MET A 1 -16.86 -8.04 -13.60
N LEU A 2 -16.40 -7.74 -12.39
CA LEU A 2 -17.04 -8.22 -11.17
C LEU A 2 -18.36 -7.43 -11.03
N SER A 3 -19.50 -8.09 -11.24
CA SER A 3 -20.83 -7.46 -11.21
C SER A 3 -21.24 -7.10 -9.78
N GLY A 4 -22.24 -6.23 -9.60
CA GLY A 4 -22.65 -5.64 -8.31
C GLY A 4 -23.22 -6.58 -7.23
N LYS A 5 -22.91 -7.88 -7.30
CA LYS A 5 -23.15 -8.84 -6.22
C LYS A 5 -21.86 -9.08 -5.44
N ASP A 6 -22.01 -9.37 -4.16
CA ASP A 6 -20.93 -9.83 -3.31
C ASP A 6 -20.18 -10.97 -4.01
N THR A 7 -18.91 -10.73 -4.31
CA THR A 7 -18.08 -11.64 -5.08
C THR A 7 -16.90 -12.07 -4.25
N LYS A 8 -16.75 -13.38 -4.09
CA LYS A 8 -15.61 -13.98 -3.41
C LYS A 8 -14.43 -14.05 -4.38
N ILE A 9 -13.29 -13.47 -3.98
CA ILE A 9 -12.08 -13.38 -4.81
C ILE A 9 -10.83 -13.72 -4.00
N ARG A 10 -9.75 -14.10 -4.70
CA ARG A 10 -8.41 -14.24 -4.12
C ARG A 10 -7.53 -13.09 -4.57
N VAL A 11 -6.84 -12.49 -3.60
CA VAL A 11 -5.99 -11.32 -3.82
C VAL A 11 -4.61 -11.56 -3.22
N ARG A 12 -3.57 -11.31 -4.03
CA ARG A 12 -2.19 -11.19 -3.55
C ARG A 12 -1.93 -9.76 -3.12
N ILE A 13 -1.67 -9.57 -1.83
CA ILE A 13 -1.50 -8.24 -1.24
C ILE A 13 -0.14 -7.65 -1.65
N LEU A 14 -0.11 -6.40 -2.11
CA LEU A 14 1.13 -5.72 -2.51
C LEU A 14 1.59 -4.70 -1.46
N VAL A 15 0.68 -3.80 -1.07
CA VAL A 15 0.99 -2.70 -0.14
C VAL A 15 -0.23 -2.41 0.74
N LYS A 16 0.04 -1.85 1.92
CA LYS A 16 -0.99 -1.41 2.86
C LYS A 16 -0.67 0.01 3.30
N ALA A 17 -1.62 0.91 3.18
CA ALA A 17 -1.47 2.26 3.67
C ALA A 17 -1.46 2.28 5.22
N PHE A 18 -0.81 3.29 5.79
CA PHE A 18 -0.87 3.59 7.21
C PHE A 18 -2.33 3.88 7.60
N PRO A 19 -2.82 3.34 8.74
CA PRO A 19 -4.18 3.55 9.19
C PRO A 19 -4.52 5.04 9.30
N GLN A 20 -5.64 5.42 8.69
CA GLN A 20 -6.22 6.73 8.87
C GLN A 20 -7.42 6.63 9.81
N ARG A 21 -7.61 7.65 10.64
CA ARG A 21 -8.80 7.74 11.49
C ARG A 21 -10.03 7.89 10.60
N SER A 22 -11.09 7.16 10.93
CA SER A 22 -12.36 7.17 10.25
C SER A 22 -13.46 7.58 11.22
N LYS A 23 -14.25 8.58 10.87
CA LYS A 23 -15.45 8.96 11.64
C LYS A 23 -16.46 7.81 11.77
N LYS A 24 -16.46 6.86 10.81
CA LYS A 24 -17.43 5.76 10.72
C LYS A 24 -16.89 4.42 11.24
N TYR A 25 -15.57 4.21 11.17
CA TYR A 25 -14.95 2.90 11.41
C TYR A 25 -13.79 2.96 12.41
N GLU A 26 -13.66 4.05 13.14
CA GLU A 26 -12.53 4.42 14.03
C GLU A 26 -11.18 4.56 13.31
N GLU A 27 -10.64 3.46 12.78
CA GLU A 27 -9.34 3.38 12.10
C GLU A 27 -9.42 2.40 10.93
N THR A 28 -9.08 2.86 9.72
CA THR A 28 -9.10 2.00 8.52
C THR A 28 -7.83 2.13 7.71
N VAL A 29 -7.45 1.02 7.06
CA VAL A 29 -6.39 0.99 6.05
C VAL A 29 -7.00 0.80 4.66
N CYS A 30 -6.28 1.33 3.68
CA CYS A 30 -6.46 0.97 2.28
C CYS A 30 -5.38 -0.05 1.92
N CYS A 31 -5.75 -1.16 1.29
CA CYS A 31 -4.81 -2.16 0.78
C CYS A 31 -4.87 -2.19 -0.75
N ALA A 32 -3.71 -2.31 -1.39
CA ALA A 32 -3.65 -2.59 -2.83
C ALA A 32 -3.13 -4.02 -3.05
N GLY A 33 -3.74 -4.73 -4.00
CA GLY A 33 -3.40 -6.12 -4.28
C GLY A 33 -3.87 -6.56 -5.65
N VAL A 34 -3.37 -7.69 -6.13
CA VAL A 34 -3.70 -8.23 -7.45
C VAL A 34 -4.66 -9.39 -7.30
N CYS A 35 -5.82 -9.31 -7.95
CA CYS A 35 -6.75 -10.42 -8.03
C CYS A 35 -6.12 -11.56 -8.85
N GLU A 36 -6.10 -12.77 -8.29
CA GLU A 36 -5.48 -13.92 -8.96
C GLU A 36 -6.27 -14.34 -10.20
N GLU A 37 -7.61 -14.27 -10.13
CA GLU A 37 -8.50 -14.72 -11.19
C GLU A 37 -8.54 -13.73 -12.37
N THR A 38 -8.63 -12.43 -12.08
CA THR A 38 -8.79 -11.42 -13.13
C THR A 38 -7.48 -10.76 -13.53
N ARG A 39 -6.39 -10.99 -12.78
CA ARG A 39 -5.10 -10.32 -12.94
C ARG A 39 -5.23 -8.80 -12.98
N LYS A 40 -6.15 -8.25 -12.17
CA LYS A 40 -6.37 -6.81 -12.02
C LYS A 40 -5.84 -6.30 -10.70
N LEU A 41 -5.29 -5.09 -10.73
CA LEU A 41 -4.91 -4.35 -9.54
C LEU A 41 -6.18 -3.79 -8.87
N LEU A 42 -6.33 -4.07 -7.58
CA LEU A 42 -7.50 -3.72 -6.78
C LEU A 42 -7.11 -2.83 -5.62
N ARG A 43 -8.02 -1.92 -5.28
CA ARG A 43 -8.05 -1.13 -4.05
C ARG A 43 -9.11 -1.72 -3.12
N LEU A 44 -8.66 -2.27 -2.00
CA LEU A 44 -9.49 -2.87 -0.97
C LEU A 44 -9.66 -1.88 0.18
N TYR A 45 -10.89 -1.39 0.39
CA TYR A 45 -11.19 -0.40 1.42
C TYR A 45 -12.68 -0.40 1.80
N PRO A 46 -13.04 -0.17 3.08
CA PRO A 46 -12.18 -0.06 4.25
C PRO A 46 -11.77 -1.43 4.79
N ILE A 47 -10.62 -1.48 5.48
CA ILE A 47 -10.25 -2.62 6.33
C ILE A 47 -9.81 -2.07 7.70
N ARG A 48 -10.49 -2.45 8.78
CA ARG A 48 -10.17 -2.19 10.19
C ARG A 48 -9.06 -3.15 10.61
N PHE A 49 -7.88 -3.00 10.00
CA PHE A 49 -6.79 -3.99 10.08
C PHE A 49 -6.35 -4.30 11.52
N ARG A 50 -6.45 -3.34 12.44
CA ARG A 50 -6.12 -3.53 13.86
C ARG A 50 -7.16 -4.32 14.66
N ARG A 51 -8.39 -4.44 14.16
CA ARG A 51 -9.47 -5.28 14.72
C ARG A 51 -9.43 -6.71 14.19
N LEU A 52 -8.70 -6.97 13.10
CA LEU A 52 -8.54 -8.33 12.58
C LEU A 52 -7.86 -9.24 13.61
N THR A 53 -8.35 -10.47 13.72
CA THR A 53 -7.74 -11.54 14.49
C THR A 53 -6.41 -11.97 13.87
N ASP A 54 -5.57 -12.68 14.61
CA ASP A 54 -4.22 -13.04 14.14
C ASP A 54 -4.23 -13.93 12.88
N ASP A 55 -5.23 -14.81 12.75
CA ASP A 55 -5.45 -15.64 11.57
C ASP A 55 -5.96 -14.86 10.35
N GLN A 56 -6.65 -13.73 10.58
CA GLN A 56 -7.11 -12.83 9.52
C GLN A 56 -6.05 -11.80 9.10
N ARG A 57 -5.08 -11.46 9.96
CA ARG A 57 -4.03 -10.49 9.64
C ARG A 57 -3.13 -11.00 8.55
N PHE A 58 -2.88 -10.19 7.52
CA PHE A 58 -2.05 -10.55 6.36
C PHE A 58 -0.88 -9.59 6.13
N THR A 59 0.16 -10.09 5.48
CA THR A 59 1.38 -9.38 5.12
C THR A 59 1.56 -9.28 3.60
N ARG A 60 2.60 -8.58 3.14
CA ARG A 60 2.88 -8.46 1.70
C ARG A 60 3.05 -9.85 1.08
N TYR A 61 2.45 -10.03 -0.09
CA TYR A 61 2.38 -11.25 -0.92
C TYR A 61 1.57 -12.41 -0.37
N ASP A 62 0.98 -12.31 0.83
CA ASP A 62 0.01 -13.30 1.29
C ASP A 62 -1.15 -13.39 0.30
N ALA A 63 -1.62 -14.62 0.04
CA ALA A 63 -2.84 -14.87 -0.72
C ALA A 63 -4.02 -14.83 0.25
N VAL A 64 -4.91 -13.88 0.03
CA VAL A 64 -6.05 -13.61 0.89
C VAL A 64 -7.32 -13.82 0.10
N GLU A 65 -8.20 -14.64 0.64
CA GLU A 65 -9.56 -14.80 0.15
C GLU A 65 -10.48 -13.85 0.91
N LEU A 66 -11.34 -13.14 0.19
CA LEU A 66 -12.28 -12.18 0.77
C LEU A 66 -13.47 -11.96 -0.16
N VAL A 67 -14.59 -11.55 0.41
CA VAL A 67 -15.79 -11.12 -0.31
C VAL A 67 -15.70 -9.62 -0.54
N VAL A 68 -15.84 -9.21 -1.80
CA VAL A 68 -15.89 -7.82 -2.23
C VAL A 68 -17.20 -7.44 -2.88
N THR A 69 -17.54 -6.15 -2.77
CA THR A 69 -18.60 -5.53 -3.55
C THR A 69 -18.04 -4.28 -4.23
N LYS A 70 -18.51 -3.97 -5.45
CA LYS A 70 -18.11 -2.72 -6.11
C LYS A 70 -18.55 -1.53 -5.24
N ALA A 71 -17.63 -0.62 -4.95
CA ALA A 71 -17.91 0.50 -4.06
C ALA A 71 -18.78 1.56 -4.76
N SER A 72 -20.09 1.58 -4.49
CA SER A 72 -21.04 2.53 -5.11
C SER A 72 -20.70 4.00 -4.84
N SER A 73 -20.08 4.29 -3.71
CA SER A 73 -19.68 5.64 -3.31
C SER A 73 -18.28 6.02 -3.77
N ASP A 74 -17.54 5.15 -4.46
CA ASP A 74 -16.18 5.40 -4.91
C ASP A 74 -16.06 5.16 -6.42
N PRO A 75 -15.94 6.23 -7.23
CA PRO A 75 -16.02 6.12 -8.69
C PRO A 75 -14.79 5.45 -9.30
N ARG A 76 -13.72 5.23 -8.53
CA ARG A 76 -12.48 4.69 -9.06
C ARG A 76 -12.67 3.23 -9.50
N PRO A 77 -12.18 2.86 -10.69
CA PRO A 77 -12.44 1.53 -11.27
C PRO A 77 -11.85 0.39 -10.42
N GLU A 78 -10.78 0.65 -9.68
CA GLU A 78 -10.10 -0.31 -8.82
C GLU A 78 -10.71 -0.44 -7.43
N SER A 79 -11.64 0.45 -7.02
CA SER A 79 -12.20 0.47 -5.66
C SER A 79 -13.24 -0.60 -5.40
N TYR A 80 -13.01 -1.40 -4.35
CA TYR A 80 -13.91 -2.43 -3.85
C TYR A 80 -14.06 -2.34 -2.33
N ARG A 81 -15.30 -2.47 -1.87
CA ARG A 81 -15.63 -2.62 -0.45
C ARG A 81 -15.38 -4.05 -0.02
N VAL A 82 -14.71 -4.23 1.11
CA VAL A 82 -14.41 -5.55 1.68
C VAL A 82 -15.41 -5.88 2.78
N SER A 83 -15.87 -7.14 2.81
CA SER A 83 -16.52 -7.72 3.98
C SER A 83 -15.45 -8.28 4.91
N GLU A 84 -15.17 -7.59 6.02
CA GLU A 84 -14.02 -7.88 6.88
C GLU A 84 -14.06 -9.29 7.50
N ASP A 85 -15.25 -9.74 7.90
CA ASP A 85 -15.45 -11.07 8.52
C ASP A 85 -15.19 -12.22 7.53
N SER A 86 -15.15 -11.92 6.24
CA SER A 86 -14.86 -12.91 5.19
C SER A 86 -13.37 -13.12 4.92
N ILE A 87 -12.50 -12.28 5.50
CA ILE A 87 -11.05 -12.33 5.24
C ILE A 87 -10.49 -13.66 5.75
N ARG A 88 -9.85 -14.41 4.86
CA ARG A 88 -9.12 -15.64 5.19
C ARG A 88 -7.76 -15.64 4.51
N VAL A 89 -6.69 -15.84 5.27
CA VAL A 89 -5.34 -16.00 4.70
C VAL A 89 -5.16 -17.45 4.26
N LEU A 90 -5.16 -17.68 2.94
CA LEU A 90 -5.05 -19.02 2.36
C LEU A 90 -3.60 -19.50 2.32
N GLU A 91 -2.67 -18.59 2.02
CA GLU A 91 -1.26 -18.90 1.91
C GLU A 91 -0.43 -17.71 2.39
N ARG A 92 0.55 -18.01 3.25
CA ARG A 92 1.53 -17.05 3.74
C ARG A 92 2.73 -17.01 2.81
N ALA A 93 3.12 -15.83 2.35
CA ALA A 93 4.25 -15.67 1.44
C ALA A 93 5.57 -16.16 2.04
N LYS A 94 5.73 -16.02 3.36
CA LYS A 94 6.89 -16.50 4.12
C LYS A 94 7.02 -18.02 4.12
N ASP A 95 5.89 -18.74 4.16
CA ASP A 95 5.86 -20.18 4.34
C ASP A 95 5.94 -20.90 2.98
N ALA A 96 5.36 -20.29 1.94
CA ALA A 96 5.33 -20.84 0.59
C ALA A 96 6.63 -20.66 -0.23
N LYS A 97 7.70 -20.11 0.37
CA LYS A 97 8.94 -19.71 -0.33
C LYS A 97 8.66 -19.00 -1.66
N PHE A 98 7.68 -18.09 -1.65
CA PHE A 98 7.10 -17.53 -2.86
C PHE A 98 8.20 -16.91 -3.76
N PRO A 99 8.48 -17.49 -4.94
CA PRO A 99 9.64 -17.12 -5.77
C PRO A 99 9.65 -15.65 -6.17
N THR A 100 10.84 -15.07 -6.31
CA THR A 100 11.00 -13.64 -6.64
C THR A 100 10.37 -13.32 -8.00
N GLU A 101 10.52 -14.21 -8.97
CA GLU A 101 9.98 -14.11 -10.32
C GLU A 101 8.45 -14.10 -10.29
N LYS A 102 7.83 -14.96 -9.46
CA LYS A 102 6.38 -14.96 -9.24
C LYS A 102 5.90 -13.68 -8.55
N LYS A 103 6.67 -13.13 -7.61
CA LYS A 103 6.35 -11.82 -7.01
C LYS A 103 6.33 -10.74 -8.07
N VAL A 104 7.37 -10.68 -8.90
CA VAL A 104 7.52 -9.68 -9.97
C VAL A 104 6.40 -9.80 -11.01
N SER A 105 6.08 -11.02 -11.46
CA SER A 105 5.03 -11.25 -12.44
C SER A 105 3.64 -10.82 -11.96
N LEU A 106 3.40 -10.76 -10.65
CA LEU A 106 2.14 -10.24 -10.10
C LEU A 106 1.92 -8.78 -10.46
N TRP A 107 2.93 -7.93 -10.27
CA TRP A 107 2.80 -6.48 -10.33
C TRP A 107 3.37 -5.84 -11.60
N LYS A 108 4.23 -6.57 -12.33
CA LYS A 108 4.79 -6.12 -13.62
C LYS A 108 3.76 -5.58 -14.62
N PRO A 109 2.57 -6.19 -14.81
CA PRO A 109 1.58 -5.70 -15.77
C PRO A 109 1.02 -4.30 -15.45
N PHE A 110 1.28 -3.77 -14.25
CA PHE A 110 0.81 -2.45 -13.82
C PHE A 110 1.95 -1.44 -13.71
N ILE A 111 3.12 -1.76 -14.27
CA ILE A 111 4.23 -0.79 -14.41
C ILE A 111 3.93 0.09 -15.62
N TYR A 112 3.86 1.38 -15.37
CA TYR A 112 3.72 2.44 -16.36
C TYR A 112 5.05 3.17 -16.52
N SER A 113 5.21 3.89 -17.62
CA SER A 113 6.42 4.64 -17.96
C SER A 113 6.78 5.72 -16.94
N GLY A 114 5.75 6.34 -16.32
CA GLY A 114 5.92 7.36 -15.30
C GLY A 114 4.60 7.94 -14.80
N LEU A 115 4.68 9.10 -14.14
CA LEU A 115 3.54 9.82 -13.58
C LEU A 115 2.71 10.52 -14.66
N ASP A 116 3.32 10.95 -15.75
CA ASP A 116 2.60 11.61 -16.85
C ASP A 116 1.58 10.63 -17.47
N GLU A 117 1.99 9.41 -17.80
CA GLU A 117 1.09 8.36 -18.30
C GLU A 117 -0.03 8.03 -17.29
N LEU A 118 0.29 7.99 -16.00
CA LEU A 118 -0.72 7.77 -14.95
C LEU A 118 -1.75 8.92 -14.89
N HIS A 119 -1.34 10.17 -15.06
CA HIS A 119 -2.26 11.31 -15.10
C HIS A 119 -3.16 11.27 -16.36
N GLU A 120 -2.61 10.88 -17.51
CA GLU A 120 -3.38 10.71 -18.75
C GLU A 120 -4.44 9.60 -18.61
N LEU A 121 -4.06 8.45 -18.04
CA LEU A 121 -4.97 7.33 -17.76
C LEU A 121 -6.01 7.68 -16.70
N GLN A 122 -5.65 8.49 -15.71
CA GLN A 122 -6.59 9.00 -14.72
C GLN A 122 -7.63 9.92 -15.38
N SER A 123 -7.20 10.79 -16.30
CA SER A 123 -8.08 11.74 -16.98
C SER A 123 -9.02 11.05 -17.98
N SER A 124 -8.54 10.04 -18.69
CA SER A 124 -9.28 9.35 -19.75
C SER A 124 -10.13 8.18 -19.25
N ALA A 125 -9.63 7.39 -18.29
CA ALA A 125 -10.25 6.14 -17.85
C ALA A 125 -10.55 6.10 -16.34
N GLY A 126 -10.21 7.15 -15.59
CA GLY A 126 -10.39 7.19 -14.14
C GLY A 126 -9.40 6.33 -13.36
N THR A 127 -8.33 5.84 -14.01
CA THR A 127 -7.28 5.01 -13.38
C THR A 127 -6.75 5.69 -12.13
N SER A 128 -6.71 4.97 -11.03
CA SER A 128 -6.42 5.54 -9.71
C SER A 128 -5.32 4.80 -8.94
N LEU A 129 -4.79 3.74 -9.53
CA LEU A 129 -3.67 2.96 -9.03
C LEU A 129 -2.72 2.63 -10.18
N GLY A 130 -1.43 2.61 -9.90
CA GLY A 130 -0.43 2.15 -10.84
C GLY A 130 0.94 2.06 -10.19
N ILE A 131 1.90 1.52 -10.93
CA ILE A 131 3.27 1.32 -10.47
C ILE A 131 4.20 2.05 -11.43
N ILE A 132 5.21 2.72 -10.90
CA ILE A 132 6.23 3.40 -11.72
C ILE A 132 7.62 3.00 -11.24
N ARG A 133 8.60 3.06 -12.14
CA ARG A 133 10.01 2.92 -11.82
C ARG A 133 10.62 4.33 -11.68
N PRO A 134 10.93 4.79 -10.46
CA PRO A 134 11.56 6.10 -10.28
C PRO A 134 13.04 6.08 -10.68
N SER A 135 13.59 7.25 -10.99
CA SER A 135 15.04 7.49 -11.11
C SER A 135 15.52 8.52 -10.08
N SER A 136 16.83 8.60 -9.85
CA SER A 136 17.45 9.58 -8.92
C SER A 136 16.76 9.67 -7.56
N VAL A 137 16.65 8.53 -6.86
CA VAL A 137 15.86 8.40 -5.63
C VAL A 137 16.65 8.86 -4.41
N ARG A 138 16.03 9.69 -3.55
CA ARG A 138 16.56 10.10 -2.25
C ARG A 138 15.49 9.96 -1.17
N PHE A 139 15.80 9.19 -0.13
CA PHE A 139 14.94 9.04 1.05
C PHE A 139 15.19 10.15 2.05
N ARG A 140 14.13 10.73 2.62
CA ARG A 140 14.20 11.77 3.66
C ARG A 140 13.11 11.57 4.70
N TYR A 141 13.30 12.19 5.86
CA TYR A 141 12.29 12.24 6.91
C TYR A 141 12.13 13.67 7.45
N LYS A 142 11.00 13.93 8.08
CA LYS A 142 10.70 15.16 8.81
C LYS A 142 10.04 14.80 10.14
N LEU A 143 10.30 15.57 11.19
CA LEU A 143 9.56 15.45 12.44
C LEU A 143 8.08 15.77 12.13
N TYR A 144 7.17 14.95 12.66
CA TYR A 144 5.75 15.19 12.53
C TYR A 144 5.33 16.19 13.61
N GLU A 145 4.92 17.37 13.17
CA GLU A 145 4.30 18.40 14.00
C GLU A 145 2.79 18.38 13.70
N PRO A 146 1.94 18.01 14.68
CA PRO A 146 0.50 18.01 14.46
C PRO A 146 0.01 19.44 14.23
N ASN A 147 -0.79 19.66 13.19
CA ASN A 147 -1.53 20.91 13.04
C ASN A 147 -2.83 20.87 13.86
N ASP A 148 -3.27 22.04 14.34
CA ASP A 148 -4.44 22.20 15.21
C ASP A 148 -5.74 21.56 14.65
N SER A 149 -5.90 21.56 13.32
CA SER A 149 -7.05 20.96 12.63
C SER A 149 -7.08 19.42 12.67
N GLU A 150 -5.92 18.75 12.74
CA GLU A 150 -5.84 17.29 12.93
C GLU A 150 -6.02 16.88 14.40
N SER A 151 -5.77 17.80 15.34
CA SER A 151 -6.12 17.65 16.77
C SER A 151 -7.58 17.93 17.09
N GLN A 152 -8.33 18.71 16.31
CA GLN A 152 -9.75 18.92 16.60
C GLN A 152 -10.66 17.75 16.19
N GLY A 153 -10.20 16.88 15.30
CA GLY A 153 -10.86 15.57 15.04
C GLY A 153 -10.73 14.56 16.19
N VAL A 154 -10.14 14.95 17.32
CA VAL A 154 -9.89 14.12 18.51
C VAL A 154 -11.08 14.10 19.48
N LEU A 155 -12.01 15.05 19.41
CA LEU A 155 -13.20 15.08 20.26
C LEU A 155 -14.45 14.61 19.50
N GLN A 156 -14.62 13.31 19.34
CA GLN A 156 -15.94 12.67 19.40
C GLN A 156 -15.79 11.16 19.54
N GLU A 157 -15.58 10.71 20.78
CA GLU A 157 -15.96 9.37 21.19
C GLU A 157 -17.50 9.31 21.17
N GLN A 158 -18.08 8.96 20.03
CA GLN A 158 -19.49 8.58 19.97
C GLN A 158 -19.63 7.30 19.14
N GLY A 159 -19.81 6.19 19.86
CA GLY A 159 -20.80 5.18 19.50
C GLY A 159 -20.35 3.96 18.70
N LEU A 160 -19.60 3.05 19.33
CA LEU A 160 -19.81 1.61 19.13
C LEU A 160 -20.11 1.00 20.50
N MET A 161 -21.40 0.97 20.88
CA MET A 161 -21.87 0.50 22.20
C MET A 161 -21.60 -0.99 22.51
N PHE A 162 -20.94 -1.72 21.62
CA PHE A 162 -20.83 -3.18 21.69
C PHE A 162 -19.42 -3.75 21.40
N GLU A 163 -18.40 -2.92 21.18
CA GLU A 163 -17.05 -3.41 20.90
C GLU A 163 -16.03 -2.82 21.89
N GLU A 164 -15.06 -3.62 22.35
CA GLU A 164 -13.98 -3.11 23.20
C GLU A 164 -13.21 -1.98 22.48
N PRO A 165 -12.87 -0.89 23.18
CA PRO A 165 -12.13 0.21 22.59
C PRO A 165 -10.70 -0.23 22.25
N LEU A 166 -10.29 -0.06 20.99
CA LEU A 166 -8.89 -0.27 20.59
C LEU A 166 -7.97 0.70 21.35
N LYS A 167 -6.76 0.25 21.70
CA LYS A 167 -5.69 1.16 22.14
C LYS A 167 -5.51 2.25 21.07
N ALA A 168 -5.56 3.52 21.45
CA ALA A 168 -5.44 4.64 20.52
C ALA A 168 -4.23 4.47 19.59
N LEU A 169 -4.41 4.70 18.28
CA LEU A 169 -3.28 4.72 17.35
C LEU A 169 -2.30 5.82 17.75
N GLU A 170 -1.11 5.40 18.13
CA GLU A 170 0.03 6.30 18.35
C GLU A 170 0.32 7.03 17.05
N ARG A 171 0.29 8.36 17.11
CA ARG A 171 0.61 9.23 15.97
C ARG A 171 2.04 8.95 15.49
N PRO A 172 2.29 9.03 14.17
CA PRO A 172 3.65 8.91 13.66
C PRO A 172 4.50 10.05 14.23
N ARG A 173 5.71 9.75 14.70
CA ARG A 173 6.65 10.77 15.17
C ARG A 173 7.43 11.41 14.03
N TYR A 174 7.62 10.67 12.95
CA TYR A 174 8.28 11.14 11.73
C TYR A 174 7.40 10.83 10.52
N LEU A 175 7.40 11.75 9.57
CA LEU A 175 6.90 11.52 8.22
C LEU A 175 8.07 11.22 7.30
N PHE A 176 7.88 10.25 6.42
CA PHE A 176 8.91 9.77 5.50
C PHE A 176 8.56 10.16 4.06
N TYR A 177 9.59 10.52 3.29
CA TYR A 177 9.46 11.06 1.94
C TYR A 177 10.48 10.42 1.00
N PHE A 178 10.11 10.39 -0.27
CA PHE A 178 11.01 10.16 -1.38
C PHE A 178 11.04 11.37 -2.30
N ASP A 179 12.25 11.87 -2.57
CA ASP A 179 12.51 12.62 -3.79
C ASP A 179 12.90 11.67 -4.90
N PHE A 180 12.41 11.93 -6.09
CA PHE A 180 12.73 11.13 -7.26
C PHE A 180 12.45 11.90 -8.54
N VAL A 181 12.99 11.39 -9.63
CA VAL A 181 12.68 11.83 -10.99
C VAL A 181 11.77 10.82 -11.67
N SER A 182 10.70 11.32 -12.27
CA SER A 182 9.80 10.60 -13.18
C SER A 182 9.52 11.50 -14.37
N ASP A 183 9.60 10.95 -15.59
CA ASP A 183 9.34 11.70 -16.82
C ASP A 183 10.24 12.95 -16.97
N GLY A 184 11.47 12.86 -16.47
CA GLY A 184 12.43 13.99 -16.45
C GLY A 184 12.08 15.11 -15.46
N LYS A 185 11.02 14.97 -14.66
CA LYS A 185 10.57 15.95 -13.66
C LYS A 185 10.90 15.49 -12.24
N GLU A 186 11.28 16.42 -11.39
CA GLU A 186 11.50 16.16 -9.96
C GLU A 186 10.17 16.12 -9.19
N HIS A 187 10.03 15.12 -8.33
CA HIS A 187 8.86 14.91 -7.48
C HIS A 187 9.29 14.66 -6.04
N SER A 188 8.50 15.15 -5.08
CA SER A 188 8.66 14.85 -3.66
C SER A 188 7.34 14.30 -3.11
N CYS A 189 7.31 13.01 -2.77
CA CYS A 189 6.12 12.34 -2.24
C CYS A 189 6.34 11.82 -0.82
N GLN A 190 5.37 12.06 0.07
CA GLN A 190 5.29 11.34 1.33
C GLN A 190 4.92 9.88 1.06
N ILE A 191 5.64 8.93 1.66
CA ILE A 191 5.25 7.52 1.63
C ILE A 191 4.19 7.25 2.70
N GLN A 192 3.01 6.83 2.26
CA GLN A 192 1.86 6.49 3.12
C GLN A 192 1.83 5.01 3.51
N ASP A 193 2.92 4.27 3.32
CA ASP A 193 3.00 2.83 3.59
C ASP A 193 3.03 2.55 5.11
N TRP A 194 2.27 1.56 5.56
CA TRP A 194 2.34 1.06 6.94
C TRP A 194 3.72 0.50 7.27
N GLU A 195 4.41 -0.12 6.30
CA GLU A 195 5.64 -0.83 6.56
C GLU A 195 6.80 0.08 6.98
N VAL A 196 6.92 1.29 6.43
CA VAL A 196 8.00 2.21 6.83
C VAL A 196 7.85 2.67 8.28
N GLN A 197 6.62 2.91 8.72
CA GLN A 197 6.33 3.26 10.12
C GLN A 197 6.57 2.09 11.06
N GLN A 198 6.24 0.87 10.65
CA GLN A 198 6.54 -0.33 11.43
C GLN A 198 8.03 -0.65 11.49
N ALA A 199 8.76 -0.45 10.40
CA ALA A 199 10.21 -0.60 10.34
C ALA A 199 10.88 0.39 11.30
N PHE A 200 10.45 1.66 11.31
CA PHE A 200 10.90 2.65 12.28
C PHE A 200 10.73 2.15 13.72
N ARG A 201 9.51 1.77 14.09
CA ARG A 201 9.18 1.28 15.44
C ARG A 201 9.99 0.04 15.82
N ALA A 202 10.20 -0.88 14.88
CA ALA A 202 11.01 -2.08 15.09
C ALA A 202 12.48 -1.73 15.33
N TYR A 203 13.03 -0.79 14.56
CA TYR A 203 14.41 -0.33 14.73
C TYR A 203 14.62 0.47 16.02
N VAL A 204 13.66 1.29 16.45
CA VAL A 204 13.73 1.97 17.75
C VAL A 204 13.86 0.94 18.88
N ARG A 205 13.02 -0.11 18.87
CA ARG A 205 13.10 -1.20 19.87
C ARG A 205 14.41 -1.98 19.79
N ARG A 206 14.88 -2.28 18.57
CA ARG A 206 16.07 -3.12 18.35
C ARG A 206 17.39 -2.40 18.66
N TYR A 207 17.48 -1.12 18.36
CA TYR A 207 18.71 -0.33 18.49
C TYR A 207 18.67 0.68 19.64
N ASN A 208 17.60 0.65 20.44
CA ASN A 208 17.40 1.43 21.65
C ASN A 208 17.58 2.95 21.45
N GLY A 209 17.00 3.51 20.39
CA GLY A 209 17.05 4.94 20.12
C GLY A 209 16.57 5.35 18.73
N GLU A 210 16.02 6.56 18.63
CA GLU A 210 15.46 7.11 17.38
C GLU A 210 16.55 7.43 16.35
N GLY A 211 17.69 8.00 16.77
CA GLY A 211 18.79 8.35 15.86
C GLY A 211 19.30 7.15 15.07
N LYS A 212 19.67 6.06 15.76
CA LYS A 212 20.07 4.80 15.11
C LYS A 212 18.96 4.18 14.26
N ALA A 213 17.70 4.32 14.67
CA ALA A 213 16.57 3.83 13.88
C ALA A 213 16.43 4.59 12.55
N LEU A 214 16.60 5.91 12.57
CA LEU A 214 16.58 6.76 11.37
C LEU A 214 17.77 6.46 10.44
N GLU A 215 18.97 6.26 10.98
CA GLU A 215 20.14 5.82 10.22
C GLU A 215 19.87 4.48 9.50
N LYS A 216 19.30 3.51 10.22
CA LYS A 216 18.96 2.19 9.64
C LYS A 216 17.84 2.26 8.61
N LEU A 217 16.89 3.17 8.79
CA LEU A 217 15.90 3.44 7.75
C LEU A 217 16.51 4.11 6.52
N ALA A 218 17.41 5.07 6.70
CA ALA A 218 18.09 5.73 5.59
C ALA A 218 18.95 4.73 4.80
N GLN A 219 19.66 3.83 5.50
CA GLN A 219 20.39 2.74 4.87
C GLN A 219 19.43 1.82 4.08
N GLU A 220 18.32 1.39 4.68
CA GLU A 220 17.40 0.47 4.02
C GLU A 220 16.64 1.12 2.86
N TYR A 221 15.91 2.20 3.10
CA TYR A 221 15.05 2.85 2.11
C TYR A 221 15.80 3.78 1.16
N GLY A 222 16.97 4.30 1.55
CA GLY A 222 17.79 5.21 0.75
C GLY A 222 18.92 4.53 -0.01
N GLU A 223 19.38 3.34 0.40
CA GLU A 223 20.50 2.65 -0.27
C GLU A 223 20.17 1.22 -0.71
N ASN A 224 19.66 0.37 0.18
CA ASN A 224 19.45 -1.06 -0.12
C ASN A 224 18.27 -1.29 -1.07
N ILE A 225 17.10 -0.71 -0.73
CA ILE A 225 15.87 -0.85 -1.52
C ILE A 225 16.03 -0.27 -2.93
N PRO A 226 16.61 0.93 -3.14
CA PRO A 226 16.88 1.45 -4.48
C PRO A 226 17.72 0.51 -5.37
N LYS A 227 18.65 -0.25 -4.78
CA LYS A 227 19.49 -1.24 -5.49
C LYS A 227 18.75 -2.54 -5.82
N ALA A 228 17.58 -2.78 -5.24
CA ALA A 228 16.79 -4.00 -5.39
C ALA A 228 15.56 -3.79 -6.28
N ASN A 229 15.76 -3.26 -7.50
CA ASN A 229 14.71 -2.98 -8.48
C ASN A 229 13.49 -2.25 -7.86
N LEU A 230 13.75 -1.09 -7.27
CA LEU A 230 12.73 -0.29 -6.61
C LEU A 230 11.63 0.15 -7.58
N HIS A 231 10.38 -0.09 -7.17
CA HIS A 231 9.19 0.41 -7.85
C HIS A 231 8.25 1.07 -6.83
N PHE A 232 7.63 2.16 -7.25
CA PHE A 232 6.68 2.92 -6.44
C PHE A 232 5.26 2.54 -6.81
N VAL A 233 4.48 2.14 -5.80
CA VAL A 233 3.04 1.95 -5.96
C VAL A 233 2.38 3.30 -5.70
N MET A 234 1.78 3.83 -6.75
CA MET A 234 1.10 5.12 -6.76
C MET A 234 -0.40 4.90 -6.66
N GLY A 235 -1.09 5.79 -5.96
CA GLY A 235 -2.54 5.81 -5.91
C GLY A 235 -3.09 7.18 -5.64
N THR A 236 -4.38 7.41 -5.93
CA THR A 236 -5.02 8.70 -5.67
C THR A 236 -5.88 8.67 -4.41
N MET A 237 -6.28 9.84 -3.92
CA MET A 237 -7.29 9.98 -2.86
C MET A 237 -8.65 10.28 -3.47
N LYS A 238 -9.74 9.77 -2.88
CA LYS A 238 -11.10 10.06 -3.38
C LYS A 238 -11.39 11.56 -3.45
N ALA A 239 -10.93 12.34 -2.46
CA ALA A 239 -11.10 13.80 -2.42
C ALA A 239 -10.18 14.56 -3.39
N ARG A 240 -9.12 13.93 -3.89
CA ARG A 240 -8.15 14.50 -4.83
C ARG A 240 -7.82 13.47 -5.91
N PRO A 241 -8.77 13.17 -6.80
CA PRO A 241 -8.65 12.06 -7.75
C PRO A 241 -7.55 12.28 -8.79
N TYR A 242 -7.14 13.52 -9.05
CA TYR A 242 -6.08 13.90 -9.99
C TYR A 242 -4.67 13.91 -9.39
N GLN A 243 -4.53 13.75 -8.07
CA GLN A 243 -3.23 13.80 -7.39
C GLN A 243 -2.81 12.39 -6.99
N PHE A 244 -1.74 11.87 -7.61
CA PHE A 244 -1.11 10.63 -7.18
C PHE A 244 -0.24 10.85 -5.94
N ILE A 245 -0.32 9.90 -5.03
CA ILE A 245 0.47 9.80 -3.80
C ILE A 245 1.18 8.45 -3.76
N LEU A 246 2.32 8.40 -3.08
CA LEU A 246 3.11 7.18 -2.88
C LEU A 246 2.48 6.35 -1.75
N ILE A 247 1.91 5.20 -2.08
CA ILE A 247 1.19 4.33 -1.13
C ILE A 247 1.99 3.08 -0.73
N GLY A 248 3.11 2.82 -1.39
CA GLY A 248 4.08 1.84 -0.94
C GLY A 248 5.20 1.58 -1.93
N VAL A 249 6.17 0.78 -1.49
CA VAL A 249 7.35 0.43 -2.26
C VAL A 249 7.40 -1.07 -2.52
N LEU A 250 7.75 -1.44 -3.75
CA LEU A 250 8.04 -2.80 -4.16
C LEU A 250 9.54 -2.91 -4.49
N ARG A 251 10.09 -4.09 -4.24
CA ARG A 251 11.50 -4.40 -4.46
C ARG A 251 11.66 -5.88 -4.78
N ALA A 252 12.58 -6.21 -5.67
CA ALA A 252 12.88 -7.57 -6.09
C ALA A 252 14.35 -7.68 -6.50
N GLN A 253 14.96 -8.83 -6.21
CA GLN A 253 16.34 -9.11 -6.66
C GLN A 253 16.41 -9.34 -8.17
N VAL A 254 15.32 -9.81 -8.78
CA VAL A 254 15.18 -10.02 -10.23
C VAL A 254 14.48 -8.81 -10.84
N SER A 255 14.98 -8.33 -11.98
CA SER A 255 14.39 -7.17 -12.66
C SER A 255 13.10 -7.56 -13.39
N PRO A 256 12.06 -6.70 -13.43
CA PRO A 256 10.86 -6.96 -14.24
C PRO A 256 11.16 -7.26 -15.71
N GLU A 257 12.20 -6.66 -16.27
CA GLU A 257 12.68 -6.86 -17.63
C GLU A 257 13.18 -8.30 -17.83
N GLU A 258 13.93 -8.86 -16.89
CA GLU A 258 14.49 -10.24 -16.95
C GLU A 258 13.40 -11.32 -16.89
N VAL A 259 12.26 -11.04 -16.24
CA VAL A 259 11.13 -11.97 -16.17
C VAL A 259 10.44 -12.18 -17.54
N LEU A 260 10.70 -11.34 -18.56
CA LEU A 260 10.19 -11.58 -19.93
C LEU A 260 10.76 -12.85 -20.56
N GLU A 261 12.05 -13.15 -20.36
CA GLU A 261 12.76 -14.18 -21.14
C GLU A 261 12.34 -15.60 -20.75
N GLN A 262 11.94 -15.83 -19.51
CA GLN A 262 11.55 -17.16 -19.03
C GLN A 262 10.12 -17.57 -19.42
N MET A 263 9.23 -16.61 -19.71
CA MET A 263 7.84 -16.91 -20.08
C MET A 263 7.65 -17.11 -21.59
N SER A 264 8.53 -16.55 -22.44
CA SER A 264 8.52 -16.78 -23.89
C SER A 264 9.18 -18.10 -24.30
N LEU A 265 9.97 -18.73 -23.42
CA LEU A 265 10.63 -20.02 -23.66
C LEU A 265 9.79 -21.24 -23.22
N LEU A 266 8.58 -21.01 -22.71
CA LEU A 266 7.65 -22.05 -22.23
C LEU A 266 6.31 -22.06 -22.99
N GLN A 267 6.22 -21.35 -24.11
CA GLN A 267 5.14 -21.48 -25.10
C GLN A 267 5.64 -22.25 -26.31
#